data_AF-A0A7Y3M8S5-F1
#
_entry.id   AF-A0A7Y3M8S5-F1
#
_cell.length_a   1.000
_cell.length_b   1.000
_cell.length_c   1.000
_cell.angle_alpha   90.00
_cell.angle_beta   90.00
_cell.angle_gamma   90.00
#
_symmetry.space_group_name_H-M   'P 1'
#
loop_
_entity.id
_entity.type
_entity.pdbx_description
1 polymer ?
#
loop_
_entity_poly.entity_id
_entity_poly.type
_entity_poly.pdbx_seq_one_letter_code
_entity_poly.pdbx_strand_id
1 'polypeptide(L)'
;MNRLEGALARELSALDDAGTRKGAETVVTRVLPASGERGPRVLLEGEGDRAFLRMNSNGYLGLSLDPDVIAAEEKAAQTFGAGPQAVRFISGTFTPHVSLERRLASFHDREAGMIFSSAYATVMGVIAPLTTPETAIISDALNHNCIINATRLAQPREKIVYPHLSMDELRAALERAAATCRRALVVTDGVFSMRGDHAPLDEIAALVAAYDERFAENAVIVVDDSHGVGAFGASGRGTEEVAGARADLLIATLGKAFGVNGGYAVGSGTLVDYLRETAPFYVYSNPIT
;
A
#
# COMPACT_ATOMS: atom_id res chain seq x y z
N MET A 1 37.44 3.14 3.66
CA MET A 1 36.58 1.94 3.63
C MET A 1 36.07 1.76 2.19
N ASN A 2 36.91 1.25 1.29
CA ASN A 2 36.67 1.22 -0.17
C ASN A 2 36.82 -0.22 -0.67
N ARG A 3 35.95 -1.14 -0.23
CA ARG A 3 35.90 -2.49 -0.82
C ARG A 3 34.78 -2.64 -1.84
N LEU A 4 33.74 -1.81 -1.74
CA LEU A 4 32.58 -1.84 -2.63
C LEU A 4 32.51 -0.63 -3.57
N GLU A 5 33.22 0.46 -3.27
CA GLU A 5 33.07 1.73 -3.97
C GLU A 5 33.28 1.57 -5.49
N GLY A 6 34.32 0.86 -5.91
CA GLY A 6 34.58 0.61 -7.32
C GLY A 6 33.49 -0.21 -8.02
N ALA A 7 32.82 -1.14 -7.32
CA ALA A 7 31.70 -1.91 -7.87
C ALA A 7 30.43 -1.06 -7.96
N LEU A 8 30.09 -0.35 -6.89
CA LEU A 8 28.93 0.54 -6.83
C LEU A 8 29.04 1.70 -7.81
N ALA A 9 30.24 2.26 -8.00
CA ALA A 9 30.48 3.31 -9.00
C ALA A 9 30.21 2.82 -10.43
N ARG A 10 30.56 1.57 -10.75
CA ARG A 10 30.24 0.97 -12.06
C ARG A 10 28.73 0.78 -12.24
N GLU A 11 28.02 0.35 -11.20
CA GLU A 11 26.55 0.25 -11.24
C GLU A 11 25.89 1.61 -11.41
N LEU A 12 26.37 2.64 -10.71
CA LEU A 12 25.89 4.02 -10.89
C LEU A 12 26.15 4.53 -12.31
N SER A 13 27.33 4.29 -12.87
CA SER A 13 27.64 4.64 -14.26
C SER A 13 26.72 3.93 -15.25
N ALA A 14 26.39 2.65 -15.01
CA ALA A 14 25.45 1.92 -15.86
C ALA A 14 24.03 2.51 -15.80
N LEU A 15 23.60 3.01 -14.63
CA LEU A 15 22.31 3.73 -14.50
C LEU A 15 22.33 5.08 -15.24
N ASP A 16 23.47 5.77 -15.25
CA ASP A 16 23.68 7.01 -16.02
C ASP A 16 23.64 6.73 -17.52
N ASP A 17 24.37 5.72 -18.00
CA ASP A 17 24.41 5.32 -19.41
C ASP A 17 23.03 4.88 -19.91
N ALA A 18 22.22 4.26 -19.04
CA ALA A 18 20.85 3.87 -19.33
C ALA A 18 19.83 5.03 -19.19
N GLY A 19 20.24 6.20 -18.69
CA GLY A 19 19.35 7.34 -18.44
C GLY A 19 18.30 7.08 -17.35
N THR A 20 18.54 6.15 -16.43
CA THR A 20 17.58 5.73 -15.40
C THR A 20 17.94 6.20 -13.99
N ARG A 21 19.13 6.79 -13.82
CA ARG A 21 19.53 7.42 -12.56
C ARG A 21 18.59 8.57 -12.22
N LYS A 22 18.13 8.62 -10.97
CA LYS A 22 17.13 9.62 -10.51
C LYS A 22 17.69 11.03 -10.35
N GLY A 23 19.01 11.19 -10.24
CA GLY A 23 19.66 12.48 -10.08
C GLY A 23 19.48 13.08 -8.68
N ALA A 24 19.63 14.40 -8.58
CA ALA A 24 19.45 15.15 -7.34
C ALA A 24 17.97 15.35 -7.03
N GLU A 25 17.62 15.30 -5.75
CA GLU A 25 16.26 15.54 -5.28
C GLU A 25 15.93 17.04 -5.30
N THR A 26 14.69 17.37 -5.68
CA THR A 26 14.18 18.74 -5.53
C THR A 26 13.75 18.98 -4.08
N VAL A 27 14.44 19.89 -3.39
CA VAL A 27 14.19 20.19 -1.98
C VAL A 27 13.11 21.25 -1.84
N VAL A 28 11.97 20.88 -1.24
CA VAL A 28 10.91 21.81 -0.87
C VAL A 28 11.26 22.46 0.47
N THR A 29 11.41 23.77 0.49
CA THR A 29 11.76 24.53 1.70
C THR A 29 10.53 25.01 2.46
N ARG A 30 9.41 25.23 1.76
CA ARG A 30 8.15 25.65 2.36
C ARG A 30 6.95 25.29 1.49
N VAL A 31 5.83 24.96 2.13
CA VAL A 31 4.51 24.92 1.49
C VAL A 31 3.75 26.19 1.87
N LEU A 32 3.22 26.88 0.87
CA LEU A 32 2.37 28.06 1.02
C LEU A 32 0.91 27.63 0.87
N PRO A 33 0.02 28.04 1.79
CA PRO A 33 -1.40 27.74 1.68
C PRO A 33 -2.01 28.41 0.45
N ALA A 34 -3.22 27.98 0.08
CA ALA A 34 -4.01 28.69 -0.92
C ALA A 34 -4.22 30.16 -0.53
N SER A 35 -4.20 31.06 -1.51
CA SER A 35 -4.38 32.50 -1.29
C SER A 35 -5.00 33.16 -2.52
N GLY A 36 -6.08 33.91 -2.30
CA GLY A 36 -6.88 34.51 -3.38
C GLY A 36 -7.37 33.46 -4.38
N GLU A 37 -7.10 33.68 -5.66
CA GLU A 37 -7.45 32.75 -6.75
C GLU A 37 -6.43 31.61 -6.95
N ARG A 38 -5.37 31.54 -6.12
CA ARG A 38 -4.30 30.55 -6.26
C ARG A 38 -4.47 29.44 -5.22
N GLY A 39 -4.48 28.19 -5.68
CA GLY A 39 -4.28 27.04 -4.80
C GLY A 39 -2.88 27.03 -4.13
N PRO A 40 -2.56 26.00 -3.33
CA PRO A 40 -1.29 25.90 -2.64
C PRO A 40 -0.07 26.01 -3.56
N ARG A 41 1.04 26.48 -3.02
CA ARG A 41 2.32 26.63 -3.73
C ARG A 41 3.48 26.04 -2.91
N VAL A 42 4.60 25.77 -3.57
CA VAL A 42 5.83 25.34 -2.90
C VAL A 42 6.98 26.29 -3.22
N LEU A 43 7.85 26.52 -2.24
CA LEU A 43 9.15 27.15 -2.41
C LEU A 43 10.22 26.06 -2.50
N LEU A 44 11.20 26.27 -3.38
CA LEU A 44 12.26 25.31 -3.67
C LEU A 44 13.62 25.88 -3.28
N GLU A 45 14.51 25.02 -2.79
CA GLU A 45 15.89 25.40 -2.50
C GLU A 45 16.59 25.90 -3.78
N GLY A 46 17.33 27.00 -3.67
CA GLY A 46 18.03 27.63 -4.81
C GLY A 46 17.18 28.54 -5.70
N GLU A 47 15.85 28.58 -5.53
CA GLU A 47 14.93 29.38 -6.36
C GLU A 47 14.46 30.69 -5.68
N GLY A 48 14.99 31.02 -4.50
CA GLY A 48 14.59 32.18 -3.70
C GLY A 48 13.11 32.13 -3.28
N ASP A 49 12.41 33.25 -3.38
CA ASP A 49 10.99 33.37 -3.01
C ASP A 49 10.01 33.02 -4.15
N ARG A 50 10.51 32.40 -5.24
CA ARG A 50 9.67 32.01 -6.37
C ARG A 50 8.73 30.88 -5.96
N ALA A 51 7.42 31.11 -6.10
CA ALA A 51 6.38 30.15 -5.75
C ALA A 51 5.97 29.28 -6.96
N PHE A 52 6.04 27.95 -6.79
CA PHE A 52 5.71 26.96 -7.82
C PHE A 52 4.40 26.23 -7.53
N LEU A 53 3.70 25.82 -8.60
CA LEU A 53 2.55 24.92 -8.52
C LEU A 53 3.04 23.47 -8.62
N ARG A 54 2.74 22.65 -7.61
CA ARG A 54 3.08 21.21 -7.60
C ARG A 54 2.03 20.40 -8.35
N MET A 55 2.38 19.91 -9.55
CA MET A 55 1.47 19.12 -10.42
C MET A 55 1.69 17.60 -10.34
N ASN A 56 2.59 17.13 -9.49
CA ASN A 56 2.97 15.72 -9.32
C ASN A 56 2.70 15.20 -7.90
N SER A 57 1.69 15.76 -7.22
CA SER A 57 1.33 15.36 -5.86
C SER A 57 0.34 14.20 -5.87
N ASN A 58 0.51 13.27 -4.93
CA ASN A 58 -0.51 12.26 -4.63
C ASN A 58 -1.48 12.70 -3.52
N GLY A 59 -1.39 13.93 -3.02
CA GLY A 59 -2.31 14.50 -2.04
C GLY A 59 -3.63 14.92 -2.67
N TYR A 60 -4.41 13.95 -3.18
CA TYR A 60 -5.54 14.19 -4.08
C TYR A 60 -6.60 15.15 -3.52
N LEU A 61 -6.83 15.10 -2.21
CA LEU A 61 -7.85 15.92 -1.54
C LEU A 61 -7.28 17.17 -0.85
N GLY A 62 -5.95 17.35 -0.85
CA GLY A 62 -5.31 18.46 -0.15
C GLY A 62 -5.33 18.36 1.38
N LEU A 63 -5.73 17.22 1.96
CA LEU A 63 -5.89 17.03 3.42
C LEU A 63 -4.60 17.27 4.23
N SER A 64 -3.42 17.17 3.60
CA SER A 64 -2.16 17.50 4.26
C SER A 64 -2.03 18.98 4.66
N LEU A 65 -2.90 19.85 4.14
CA LEU A 65 -2.97 21.28 4.48
C LEU A 65 -4.25 21.64 5.24
N ASP A 66 -5.05 20.65 5.60
CA ASP A 66 -6.26 20.85 6.37
C ASP A 66 -5.89 21.27 7.82
N PRO A 67 -6.40 22.41 8.32
CA PRO A 67 -6.08 22.88 9.67
C PRO A 67 -6.44 21.89 10.78
N ASP A 68 -7.51 21.10 10.62
CA ASP A 68 -7.94 20.14 11.63
C ASP A 68 -6.99 18.93 11.68
N VAL A 69 -6.46 18.52 10.51
CA VAL A 69 -5.44 17.45 10.42
C VAL A 69 -4.15 17.91 11.10
N ILE A 70 -3.67 19.11 10.79
CA ILE A 70 -2.45 19.68 11.40
C ILE A 70 -2.62 19.81 12.92
N ALA A 71 -3.75 20.37 13.38
CA ALA A 71 -4.02 20.53 14.81
C ALA A 71 -4.12 19.18 15.55
N ALA A 72 -4.65 18.15 14.90
CA ALA A 72 -4.70 16.80 15.47
C ALA A 72 -3.30 16.20 15.64
N GLU A 73 -2.41 16.38 14.66
CA GLU A 73 -1.02 15.93 14.71
C GLU A 73 -0.22 16.68 15.80
N GLU A 74 -0.34 18.00 15.87
CA GLU A 74 0.28 18.83 16.93
C GLU A 74 -0.16 18.38 18.33
N LYS A 75 -1.47 18.17 18.52
CA LYS A 75 -2.02 17.71 19.80
C LYS A 75 -1.54 16.31 20.16
N ALA A 76 -1.45 15.40 19.20
CA ALA A 76 -0.95 14.05 19.42
C ALA A 76 0.51 14.10 19.88
N ALA A 77 1.37 14.87 19.20
CA ALA A 77 2.77 15.03 19.56
C ALA A 77 2.95 15.63 20.97
N GLN A 78 2.13 16.62 21.36
CA GLN A 78 2.17 17.19 22.72
C GLN A 78 1.71 16.19 23.80
N THR A 79 0.77 15.30 23.46
CA THR A 79 0.17 14.35 24.42
C THR A 79 1.02 13.10 24.60
N PHE A 80 1.53 12.54 23.51
CA PHE A 80 2.20 11.24 23.48
C PHE A 80 3.72 11.34 23.25
N GLY A 81 4.23 12.54 22.98
CA GLY A 81 5.61 12.77 22.58
C GLY A 81 5.83 12.51 21.09
N ALA A 82 7.07 12.73 20.64
CA ALA A 82 7.46 12.60 19.23
C ALA A 82 7.48 11.15 18.72
N GLY A 83 7.38 10.14 19.58
CA GLY A 83 7.36 8.76 19.15
C GLY A 83 7.22 7.75 20.29
N PRO A 84 6.82 6.51 19.96
CA PRO A 84 6.52 5.46 20.92
C PRO A 84 7.76 4.90 21.64
N GLN A 85 8.96 5.04 21.04
CA GLN A 85 10.22 4.48 21.54
C GLN A 85 10.19 2.95 21.78
N ALA A 86 9.19 2.27 21.24
CA ALA A 86 9.02 0.83 21.34
C ALA A 86 8.09 0.30 20.24
N VAL A 87 8.15 -1.01 20.02
CA VAL A 87 7.24 -1.75 19.13
C VAL A 87 5.86 -1.92 19.75
N ARG A 88 4.84 -2.22 18.92
CA ARG A 88 3.42 -2.27 19.35
C ARG A 88 3.17 -3.17 20.56
N PHE A 89 3.79 -4.36 20.60
CA PHE A 89 3.56 -5.34 21.67
C PHE A 89 4.39 -5.10 22.94
N ILE A 90 5.37 -4.18 22.91
CA ILE A 90 6.21 -3.80 24.06
C ILE A 90 5.92 -2.34 24.41
N SER A 91 4.70 -2.04 24.86
CA SER A 91 4.30 -0.69 25.27
C SER A 91 4.38 0.42 24.21
N GLY A 92 4.54 0.09 22.92
CA GLY A 92 4.53 1.07 21.82
C GLY A 92 3.14 1.40 21.24
N THR A 93 2.06 0.82 21.79
CA THR A 93 0.69 1.07 21.32
C THR A 93 0.02 2.21 22.07
N PHE A 94 -0.05 3.38 21.45
CA PHE A 94 -0.88 4.50 21.90
C PHE A 94 -2.36 4.41 21.46
N THR A 95 -3.21 5.13 22.18
CA THR A 95 -4.66 5.24 21.94
C THR A 95 -5.01 5.65 20.50
N PRO A 96 -4.31 6.60 19.83
CA PRO A 96 -4.59 6.94 18.44
C PRO A 96 -4.45 5.77 17.47
N HIS A 97 -3.49 4.87 17.67
CA HIS A 97 -3.33 3.70 16.79
C HIS A 97 -4.57 2.81 16.82
N VAL A 98 -5.04 2.46 18.02
CA VAL A 98 -6.21 1.58 18.19
C VAL A 98 -7.48 2.25 17.68
N SER A 99 -7.63 3.56 17.91
CA SER A 99 -8.75 4.35 17.40
C SER A 99 -8.76 4.39 15.87
N LEU A 100 -7.61 4.65 15.25
CA LEU A 100 -7.47 4.69 13.79
C LEU A 100 -7.76 3.31 13.17
N GLU A 101 -7.21 2.24 13.73
CA GLU A 101 -7.46 0.86 13.27
C GLU A 101 -8.95 0.52 13.26
N ARG A 102 -9.69 0.88 14.32
CA ARG A 102 -11.15 0.69 14.39
C ARG A 102 -11.92 1.55 13.37
N ARG A 103 -11.50 2.80 13.19
CA ARG A 103 -12.12 3.73 12.22
C ARG A 103 -11.89 3.27 10.79
N LEU A 104 -10.69 2.76 10.47
CA LEU A 104 -10.38 2.21 9.15
C LEU A 104 -11.18 0.94 8.87
N ALA A 105 -11.29 0.03 9.84
CA ALA A 105 -12.14 -1.15 9.72
C ALA A 105 -13.61 -0.77 9.47
N SER A 106 -14.15 0.16 10.27
CA SER A 106 -15.52 0.67 10.09
C SER A 106 -15.73 1.39 8.77
N PHE A 107 -14.75 2.18 8.31
CA PHE A 107 -14.80 2.88 7.03
C PHE A 107 -14.94 1.92 5.86
N HIS A 108 -14.31 0.75 5.92
CA HIS A 108 -14.38 -0.30 4.91
C HIS A 108 -15.44 -1.38 5.19
N ASP A 109 -16.23 -1.20 6.25
CA ASP A 109 -17.20 -2.18 6.72
C ASP A 109 -16.59 -3.58 6.87
N ARG A 110 -15.47 -3.63 7.60
CA ARG A 110 -14.69 -4.83 7.94
C ARG A 110 -14.60 -5.02 9.45
N GLU A 111 -14.32 -6.25 9.87
CA GLU A 111 -14.25 -6.62 11.30
C GLU A 111 -13.06 -5.96 12.00
N ALA A 112 -11.90 -5.93 11.34
CA ALA A 112 -10.66 -5.47 11.95
C ALA A 112 -9.75 -4.75 10.97
N GLY A 113 -8.84 -3.95 11.53
CA GLY A 113 -7.81 -3.24 10.81
C GLY A 113 -6.49 -3.20 11.59
N MET A 114 -5.40 -3.03 10.87
CA MET A 114 -4.06 -2.81 11.45
C MET A 114 -3.27 -1.81 10.60
N ILE A 115 -2.45 -0.99 11.26
CA ILE A 115 -1.64 0.05 10.61
C ILE A 115 -0.15 -0.32 10.59
N PHE A 116 0.55 0.14 9.56
CA PHE A 116 1.97 -0.03 9.31
C PHE A 116 2.64 1.31 9.00
N SER A 117 3.98 1.33 8.99
CA SER A 117 4.81 2.51 8.68
C SER A 117 4.56 3.14 7.30
N SER A 118 4.15 2.33 6.33
CA SER A 118 3.82 2.76 4.97
C SER A 118 2.98 1.70 4.27
N ALA A 119 2.35 2.03 3.14
CA ALA A 119 1.68 1.02 2.30
C ALA A 119 2.68 -0.02 1.75
N TYR A 120 3.92 0.40 1.44
CA TYR A 120 4.97 -0.54 1.04
C TYR A 120 5.23 -1.57 2.15
N ALA A 121 5.40 -1.12 3.40
CA ALA A 121 5.58 -2.01 4.55
C ALA A 121 4.34 -2.87 4.82
N THR A 122 3.14 -2.34 4.53
CA THR A 122 1.88 -3.10 4.64
C THR A 122 1.88 -4.28 3.67
N VAL A 123 2.14 -4.04 2.38
CA VAL A 123 2.19 -5.09 1.35
C VAL A 123 3.22 -6.16 1.69
N MET A 124 4.43 -5.75 2.08
CA MET A 124 5.48 -6.68 2.49
C MET A 124 5.09 -7.47 3.76
N GLY A 125 4.45 -6.82 4.73
CA GLY A 125 3.98 -7.40 5.98
C GLY A 125 2.74 -8.28 5.84
N VAL A 126 2.01 -8.18 4.75
CA VAL A 126 0.80 -8.97 4.47
C VAL A 126 1.11 -10.18 3.60
N ILE A 127 1.74 -9.97 2.44
CA ILE A 127 1.88 -11.03 1.44
C ILE A 127 2.83 -12.13 1.95
N ALA A 128 3.94 -11.76 2.59
CA ALA A 128 4.92 -12.75 3.03
C ALA A 128 4.36 -13.72 4.10
N PRO A 129 3.72 -13.27 5.20
CA PRO A 129 3.17 -14.19 6.20
C PRO A 129 1.97 -15.03 5.73
N LEU A 130 1.24 -14.58 4.71
CA LEU A 130 0.13 -15.34 4.12
C LEU A 130 0.60 -16.39 3.10
N THR A 131 1.89 -16.41 2.77
CA THR A 131 2.47 -17.31 1.78
C THR A 131 3.20 -18.45 2.45
N THR A 132 2.99 -19.66 1.94
CA THR A 132 3.70 -20.88 2.35
C THR A 132 4.38 -21.53 1.13
N PRO A 133 5.23 -22.55 1.33
CA PRO A 133 5.76 -23.37 0.24
C PRO A 133 4.71 -24.16 -0.57
N GLU A 134 3.42 -24.03 -0.23
CA GLU A 134 2.29 -24.66 -0.92
C GLU A 134 1.33 -23.62 -1.52
N THR A 135 1.68 -22.34 -1.46
CA THR A 135 0.86 -21.22 -1.96
C THR A 135 1.27 -20.82 -3.38
N ALA A 136 0.29 -20.54 -4.24
CA ALA A 136 0.48 -19.79 -5.48
C ALA A 136 0.21 -18.30 -5.24
N ILE A 137 1.08 -17.43 -5.74
CA ILE A 137 0.78 -15.99 -5.88
C ILE A 137 0.51 -15.72 -7.35
N ILE A 138 -0.68 -15.21 -7.63
CA ILE A 138 -1.15 -14.82 -8.97
C ILE A 138 -1.24 -13.29 -8.99
N SER A 139 -0.43 -12.64 -9.82
CA SER A 139 -0.25 -11.18 -9.82
C SER A 139 -0.50 -10.60 -11.20
N ASP A 140 -1.19 -9.46 -11.26
CA ASP A 140 -1.24 -8.65 -12.48
C ASP A 140 0.17 -8.16 -12.85
N ALA A 141 0.46 -8.09 -14.15
CA ALA A 141 1.76 -7.69 -14.70
C ALA A 141 2.15 -6.23 -14.39
N LEU A 142 1.19 -5.34 -14.14
CA LEU A 142 1.44 -3.92 -13.84
C LEU A 142 1.28 -3.57 -12.35
N ASN A 143 1.11 -4.58 -11.48
CA ASN A 143 1.09 -4.37 -10.04
C ASN A 143 2.31 -3.58 -9.55
N HIS A 144 2.07 -2.74 -8.54
CA HIS A 144 3.09 -1.90 -7.96
C HIS A 144 4.31 -2.70 -7.47
N ASN A 145 5.49 -2.07 -7.53
CA ASN A 145 6.77 -2.69 -7.20
C ASN A 145 6.82 -3.30 -5.78
N CYS A 146 6.01 -2.81 -4.83
CA CYS A 146 5.90 -3.41 -3.50
C CYS A 146 5.35 -4.85 -3.55
N ILE A 147 4.35 -5.13 -4.39
CA ILE A 147 3.76 -6.46 -4.56
C ILE A 147 4.78 -7.41 -5.18
N ILE A 148 5.53 -6.92 -6.19
CA ILE A 148 6.60 -7.69 -6.85
C ILE A 148 7.67 -8.09 -5.82
N ASN A 149 8.11 -7.15 -4.98
CA ASN A 149 9.15 -7.42 -3.99
C ASN A 149 8.63 -8.27 -2.82
N ALA A 150 7.37 -8.11 -2.42
CA ALA A 150 6.76 -8.94 -1.41
C ALA A 150 6.64 -10.39 -1.89
N THR A 151 6.24 -10.60 -3.15
CA THR A 151 6.18 -11.92 -3.79
C THR A 151 7.57 -12.59 -3.83
N ARG A 152 8.64 -11.82 -4.10
CA ARG A 152 10.02 -12.33 -4.06
C ARG A 152 10.44 -12.73 -2.65
N LEU A 153 10.09 -11.94 -1.64
CA LEU A 153 10.37 -12.23 -0.24
C LEU A 153 9.58 -13.46 0.26
N ALA A 154 8.35 -13.62 -0.21
CA ALA A 154 7.40 -14.63 0.26
C ALA A 154 7.73 -16.07 -0.16
N GLN A 155 8.57 -16.26 -1.20
CA GLN A 155 8.99 -17.57 -1.71
C GLN A 155 7.81 -18.57 -1.93
N PRO A 156 6.78 -18.19 -2.70
CA PRO A 156 5.65 -19.10 -2.97
C PRO A 156 6.09 -20.32 -3.78
N ARG A 157 5.27 -21.38 -3.75
CA ARG A 157 5.44 -22.54 -4.64
C ARG A 157 5.41 -22.12 -6.10
N GLU A 158 4.42 -21.30 -6.45
CA GLU A 158 4.25 -20.76 -7.78
C GLU A 158 4.09 -19.24 -7.72
N LYS A 159 4.81 -18.56 -8.59
CA LYS A 159 4.56 -17.16 -8.93
C LYS A 159 4.05 -17.11 -10.36
N ILE A 160 2.80 -16.70 -10.54
CA ILE A 160 2.15 -16.61 -11.85
C ILE A 160 1.84 -15.14 -12.10
N VAL A 161 2.40 -14.57 -13.16
CA VAL A 161 2.13 -13.19 -13.56
C VAL A 161 1.29 -13.23 -14.83
N TYR A 162 0.09 -12.68 -14.79
CA TYR A 162 -0.81 -12.65 -15.95
C TYR A 162 -0.80 -11.26 -16.62
N PRO A 163 -1.03 -11.16 -17.94
CA PRO A 163 -1.13 -9.89 -18.64
C PRO A 163 -2.18 -8.97 -18.01
N HIS A 164 -1.87 -7.68 -17.98
CA HIS A 164 -2.65 -6.67 -17.29
C HIS A 164 -4.15 -6.72 -17.63
N LEU A 165 -4.99 -6.84 -16.59
CA LEU A 165 -6.45 -6.94 -16.66
C LEU A 165 -6.99 -8.05 -17.57
N SER A 166 -6.20 -9.09 -17.87
CA SER A 166 -6.64 -10.21 -18.69
C SER A 166 -7.31 -11.29 -17.83
N MET A 167 -8.64 -11.26 -17.77
CA MET A 167 -9.42 -12.24 -17.00
C MET A 167 -9.32 -13.66 -17.54
N ASP A 168 -9.08 -13.82 -18.84
CA ASP A 168 -8.83 -15.13 -19.45
C ASP A 168 -7.51 -15.74 -18.97
N GLU A 169 -6.48 -14.92 -18.83
CA GLU A 169 -5.17 -15.36 -18.34
C GLU A 169 -5.17 -15.55 -16.82
N LEU A 170 -5.94 -14.74 -16.07
CA LEU A 170 -6.19 -14.98 -14.66
C LEU A 170 -6.89 -16.33 -14.44
N ARG A 171 -7.90 -16.66 -15.25
CA ARG A 171 -8.57 -17.98 -15.22
C ARG A 171 -7.58 -19.12 -15.49
N ALA A 172 -6.74 -18.99 -16.52
CA ALA A 172 -5.71 -19.99 -16.82
C ALA A 172 -4.69 -20.13 -15.67
N ALA A 173 -4.33 -19.03 -15.00
CA ALA A 173 -3.46 -19.04 -13.84
C ALA A 173 -4.09 -19.78 -12.64
N LEU A 174 -5.37 -19.54 -12.36
CA LEU A 174 -6.13 -20.24 -11.31
C LEU A 174 -6.22 -21.74 -11.58
N GLU A 175 -6.53 -22.13 -12.81
CA GLU A 175 -6.56 -23.53 -13.26
C GLU A 175 -5.22 -24.23 -13.01
N ARG A 176 -4.12 -23.58 -13.41
CA ARG A 176 -2.77 -24.10 -13.20
C ARG A 176 -2.43 -24.23 -11.72
N ALA A 177 -2.69 -23.19 -10.93
CA ALA A 177 -2.38 -23.17 -9.51
C ALA A 177 -3.15 -24.26 -8.74
N ALA A 178 -4.43 -24.49 -9.08
CA ALA A 178 -5.28 -25.50 -8.45
C ALA A 178 -4.75 -26.93 -8.64
N ALA A 179 -3.90 -27.18 -9.64
CA ALA A 179 -3.32 -28.50 -9.86
C ALA A 179 -2.14 -28.84 -8.92
N THR A 180 -1.49 -27.83 -8.33
CA THR A 180 -0.20 -28.02 -7.63
C THR A 180 -0.13 -27.34 -6.26
N CYS A 181 -0.99 -26.36 -5.98
CA CYS A 181 -0.95 -25.54 -4.79
C CYS A 181 -2.19 -25.76 -3.91
N ARG A 182 -2.04 -25.55 -2.60
CA ARG A 182 -3.13 -25.68 -1.63
C ARG A 182 -3.90 -24.38 -1.44
N ARG A 183 -3.24 -23.24 -1.66
CA ARG A 183 -3.77 -21.88 -1.53
C ARG A 183 -3.42 -21.07 -2.76
N ALA A 184 -4.30 -20.18 -3.19
CA ALA A 184 -3.96 -19.12 -4.13
C ALA A 184 -4.13 -17.74 -3.48
N LEU A 185 -3.17 -16.84 -3.66
CA LEU A 185 -3.31 -15.41 -3.40
C LEU A 185 -3.40 -14.69 -4.75
N VAL A 186 -4.59 -14.19 -5.09
CA VAL A 186 -4.79 -13.32 -6.25
C VAL A 186 -4.58 -11.89 -5.80
N VAL A 187 -3.49 -11.28 -6.24
CA VAL A 187 -3.04 -9.96 -5.80
C VAL A 187 -3.15 -8.96 -6.94
N THR A 188 -3.80 -7.82 -6.70
CA THR A 188 -3.95 -6.73 -7.68
C THR A 188 -3.85 -5.37 -7.01
N ASP A 189 -3.34 -4.37 -7.72
CA ASP A 189 -3.68 -2.98 -7.41
C ASP A 189 -5.18 -2.77 -7.66
N GLY A 190 -5.81 -1.91 -6.85
CA GLY A 190 -7.19 -1.47 -7.09
C GLY A 190 -7.23 -0.48 -8.26
N VAL A 191 -6.75 0.74 -8.03
CA VAL A 191 -6.42 1.71 -9.09
C VAL A 191 -4.92 1.65 -9.42
N PHE A 192 -4.58 1.43 -10.69
CA PHE A 192 -3.20 1.29 -11.13
C PHE A 192 -2.51 2.65 -11.26
N SER A 193 -1.44 2.82 -10.47
CA SER A 193 -0.79 4.12 -10.19
C SER A 193 -0.43 4.98 -11.41
N MET A 194 0.05 4.37 -12.50
CA MET A 194 0.57 5.09 -13.66
C MET A 194 -0.42 5.23 -14.82
N ARG A 195 -1.45 4.37 -14.88
CA ARG A 195 -2.42 4.34 -15.99
C ARG A 195 -3.77 4.93 -15.61
N GLY A 196 -4.15 4.82 -14.33
CA GLY A 196 -5.44 5.30 -13.83
C GLY A 196 -6.63 4.41 -14.19
N ASP A 197 -6.41 3.29 -14.88
CA ASP A 197 -7.37 2.19 -14.94
C ASP A 197 -7.46 1.47 -13.59
N HIS A 198 -8.50 0.66 -13.41
CA HIS A 198 -8.75 -0.06 -12.17
C HIS A 198 -9.06 -1.53 -12.44
N ALA A 199 -8.80 -2.38 -11.46
CA ALA A 199 -9.13 -3.81 -11.54
C ALA A 199 -10.65 -4.01 -11.70
N PRO A 200 -11.11 -4.91 -12.59
CA PRO A 200 -12.49 -5.36 -12.66
C PRO A 200 -12.74 -6.35 -11.50
N LEU A 201 -12.83 -5.82 -10.29
CA LEU A 201 -12.81 -6.61 -9.06
C LEU A 201 -14.01 -7.56 -8.94
N ASP A 202 -15.14 -7.22 -9.56
CA ASP A 202 -16.31 -8.09 -9.70
C ASP A 202 -16.04 -9.33 -10.55
N GLU A 203 -15.37 -9.16 -11.69
CA GLU A 203 -14.94 -10.29 -12.53
C GLU A 203 -13.89 -11.16 -11.83
N ILE A 204 -12.90 -10.53 -11.17
CA ILE A 204 -11.88 -11.23 -10.37
C ILE A 204 -12.55 -12.03 -9.25
N ALA A 205 -13.48 -11.43 -8.51
CA ALA A 205 -14.19 -12.09 -7.43
C ALA A 205 -15.02 -13.28 -7.92
N ALA A 206 -15.73 -13.13 -9.03
CA ALA A 206 -16.49 -14.22 -9.63
C ALA A 206 -15.59 -15.39 -10.07
N LEU A 207 -14.43 -15.10 -10.67
CA LEU A 207 -13.44 -16.12 -11.04
C LEU A 207 -12.85 -16.82 -9.82
N VAL A 208 -12.44 -16.08 -8.81
CA VAL A 208 -11.85 -16.65 -7.59
C VAL A 208 -12.86 -17.55 -6.88
N ALA A 209 -14.11 -17.11 -6.73
CA ALA A 209 -15.18 -17.91 -6.15
C ALA A 209 -15.44 -19.22 -6.93
N ALA A 210 -15.38 -19.19 -8.26
CA ALA A 210 -15.59 -20.38 -9.09
C ALA A 210 -14.47 -21.44 -8.96
N TYR A 211 -13.29 -21.05 -8.47
CA TYR A 211 -12.14 -21.92 -8.30
C TYR A 211 -11.83 -22.26 -6.83
N ASP A 212 -12.44 -21.58 -5.87
CA ASP A 212 -12.11 -21.64 -4.44
C ASP A 212 -12.11 -23.06 -3.89
N GLU A 213 -13.15 -23.86 -4.18
CA GLU A 213 -13.29 -25.25 -3.72
C GLU A 213 -12.17 -26.19 -4.21
N ARG A 214 -11.39 -25.77 -5.21
CA ARG A 214 -10.26 -26.54 -5.73
C ARG A 214 -8.98 -26.33 -4.92
N PHE A 215 -8.96 -25.37 -4.01
CA PHE A 215 -7.86 -25.07 -3.12
C PHE A 215 -8.20 -25.55 -1.71
N ALA A 216 -7.37 -26.45 -1.15
CA ALA A 216 -7.58 -26.96 0.21
C ALA A 216 -7.53 -25.87 1.30
N GLU A 217 -6.94 -24.71 0.99
CA GLU A 217 -6.80 -23.53 1.85
C GLU A 217 -7.28 -22.26 1.14
N ASN A 218 -8.28 -22.41 0.27
CA ASN A 218 -8.98 -21.34 -0.44
C ASN A 218 -8.14 -20.54 -1.45
N ALA A 219 -8.84 -19.82 -2.32
CA ALA A 219 -8.30 -18.76 -3.14
C ALA A 219 -8.71 -17.41 -2.54
N VAL A 220 -7.73 -16.56 -2.27
CA VAL A 220 -7.89 -15.32 -1.49
C VAL A 220 -7.54 -14.12 -2.35
N ILE A 221 -8.37 -13.09 -2.31
CA ILE A 221 -8.18 -11.82 -3.03
C ILE A 221 -7.51 -10.80 -2.11
N VAL A 222 -6.37 -10.28 -2.55
CA VAL A 222 -5.65 -9.19 -1.87
C VAL A 222 -5.59 -7.99 -2.81
N VAL A 223 -6.16 -6.86 -2.39
CA VAL A 223 -6.17 -5.63 -3.20
C VAL A 223 -5.34 -4.55 -2.52
N ASP A 224 -4.35 -3.99 -3.21
CA ASP A 224 -3.72 -2.71 -2.82
C ASP A 224 -4.45 -1.55 -3.52
N ASP A 225 -5.38 -0.93 -2.82
CA ASP A 225 -6.18 0.17 -3.34
C ASP A 225 -5.66 1.54 -2.86
N SER A 226 -4.34 1.65 -2.69
CA SER A 226 -3.70 2.89 -2.23
C SER A 226 -4.00 4.12 -3.09
N HIS A 227 -4.34 3.95 -4.37
CA HIS A 227 -4.72 5.05 -5.26
C HIS A 227 -6.23 5.27 -5.38
N GLY A 228 -7.07 4.28 -5.04
CA GLY A 228 -8.53 4.42 -5.06
C GLY A 228 -9.09 4.96 -3.76
N VAL A 229 -8.61 4.50 -2.60
CA VAL A 229 -9.18 4.91 -1.31
C VAL A 229 -9.02 6.42 -1.08
N GLY A 230 -10.15 7.07 -0.77
CA GLY A 230 -10.32 8.50 -0.58
C GLY A 230 -10.49 9.29 -1.89
N ALA A 231 -10.21 8.71 -3.05
CA ALA A 231 -10.22 9.41 -4.35
C ALA A 231 -11.18 8.81 -5.38
N PHE A 232 -11.68 7.60 -5.16
CA PHE A 232 -12.53 6.85 -6.10
C PHE A 232 -13.76 6.28 -5.39
N GLY A 233 -14.91 6.29 -6.07
CA GLY A 233 -16.22 6.02 -5.48
C GLY A 233 -16.86 7.26 -4.82
N ALA A 234 -18.19 7.23 -4.64
CA ALA A 234 -18.95 8.34 -4.06
C ALA A 234 -18.66 8.53 -2.57
N SER A 235 -18.37 7.45 -1.85
CA SER A 235 -17.98 7.47 -0.43
C SER A 235 -16.47 7.45 -0.22
N GLY A 236 -15.69 7.38 -1.30
CA GLY A 236 -14.22 7.28 -1.24
C GLY A 236 -13.72 5.92 -0.79
N ARG A 237 -14.54 4.85 -0.84
CA ARG A 237 -14.11 3.49 -0.47
C ARG A 237 -13.31 2.78 -1.58
N GLY A 238 -13.09 3.46 -2.69
CA GLY A 238 -12.16 3.03 -3.73
C GLY A 238 -12.77 2.01 -4.69
N THR A 239 -11.92 1.13 -5.19
CA THR A 239 -12.22 0.15 -6.23
C THR A 239 -13.32 -0.83 -5.81
N GLU A 240 -13.39 -1.21 -4.53
CA GLU A 240 -14.47 -2.08 -4.03
C GLU A 240 -15.86 -1.44 -4.20
N GLU A 241 -15.96 -0.12 -3.99
CA GLU A 241 -17.23 0.60 -4.14
C GLU A 241 -17.63 0.71 -5.61
N VAL A 242 -16.68 1.04 -6.48
CA VAL A 242 -16.97 1.24 -7.92
C VAL A 242 -17.26 -0.08 -8.63
N ALA A 243 -16.51 -1.13 -8.33
CA ALA A 243 -16.73 -2.45 -8.90
C ALA A 243 -17.92 -3.19 -8.26
N GLY A 244 -18.38 -2.76 -7.07
CA GLY A 244 -19.46 -3.45 -6.36
C GLY A 244 -19.07 -4.84 -5.84
N ALA A 245 -17.77 -5.08 -5.64
CA ALA A 245 -17.20 -6.34 -5.19
C ALA A 245 -16.17 -6.12 -4.09
N ARG A 246 -15.93 -7.15 -3.27
CA ARG A 246 -15.04 -7.06 -2.11
C ARG A 246 -13.87 -8.03 -2.24
N ALA A 247 -12.69 -7.58 -1.84
CA ALA A 247 -11.55 -8.42 -1.55
C ALA A 247 -11.65 -9.02 -0.14
N ASP A 248 -10.98 -10.15 0.07
CA ASP A 248 -10.83 -10.75 1.40
C ASP A 248 -9.93 -9.88 2.30
N LEU A 249 -8.93 -9.23 1.68
CA LEU A 249 -8.02 -8.32 2.35
C LEU A 249 -7.77 -7.08 1.48
N LEU A 250 -8.06 -5.92 2.06
CA LEU A 250 -7.79 -4.63 1.44
C LEU A 250 -6.58 -3.97 2.11
N ILE A 251 -5.64 -3.51 1.30
CA ILE A 251 -4.49 -2.71 1.67
C ILE A 251 -4.70 -1.30 1.10
N ALA A 252 -4.33 -0.27 1.86
CA ALA A 252 -4.28 1.09 1.33
C ALA A 252 -3.27 1.95 2.10
N THR A 253 -3.03 3.16 1.58
CA THR A 253 -2.11 4.13 2.16
C THR A 253 -2.84 5.28 2.85
N LEU A 254 -2.21 5.83 3.88
CA LEU A 254 -2.58 7.14 4.42
C LEU A 254 -1.86 8.30 3.66
N GLY A 255 -0.79 7.96 2.91
CA GLY A 255 0.15 8.86 2.22
C GLY A 255 -0.37 9.63 1.01
N LYS A 256 -1.61 9.41 0.60
CA LYS A 256 -2.17 9.97 -0.63
C LYS A 256 -3.39 10.81 -0.35
N ALA A 257 -4.60 10.29 -0.58
CA ALA A 257 -5.84 11.02 -0.34
C ALA A 257 -5.93 11.57 1.10
N PHE A 258 -5.52 10.78 2.09
CA PHE A 258 -5.55 11.17 3.51
C PHE A 258 -4.42 12.12 3.95
N GLY A 259 -3.39 12.33 3.12
CA GLY A 259 -2.42 13.40 3.32
C GLY A 259 -1.38 13.22 4.45
N VAL A 260 -1.30 12.06 5.09
CA VAL A 260 -0.36 11.78 6.21
C VAL A 260 0.42 10.49 5.98
N ASN A 261 1.38 10.12 6.83
CA ASN A 261 2.17 8.90 6.59
C ASN A 261 1.48 7.63 7.08
N GLY A 262 1.80 6.50 6.45
CA GLY A 262 1.35 5.18 6.88
C GLY A 262 0.70 4.34 5.79
N GLY A 263 0.48 3.09 6.14
CA GLY A 263 -0.37 2.17 5.39
C GLY A 263 -1.19 1.33 6.35
N TYR A 264 -2.19 0.63 5.82
CA TYR A 264 -3.05 -0.20 6.64
C TYR A 264 -3.63 -1.34 5.84
N ALA A 265 -4.02 -2.39 6.56
CA ALA A 265 -4.77 -3.51 6.04
C ALA A 265 -6.08 -3.67 6.83
N VAL A 266 -7.17 -4.03 6.15
CA VAL A 266 -8.47 -4.35 6.76
C VAL A 266 -9.03 -5.64 6.19
N GLY A 267 -9.65 -6.46 7.04
CA GLY A 267 -10.17 -7.78 6.70
C GLY A 267 -10.94 -8.40 7.86
N SER A 268 -10.97 -9.73 7.91
CA SER A 268 -11.56 -10.46 9.06
C SER A 268 -10.71 -10.30 10.33
N GLY A 269 -11.34 -10.48 11.50
CA GLY A 269 -10.66 -10.45 12.79
C GLY A 269 -9.54 -11.47 12.87
N THR A 270 -9.81 -12.72 12.45
CA THR A 270 -8.81 -13.80 12.46
C THR A 270 -7.61 -13.49 11.56
N LEU A 271 -7.84 -12.90 10.38
CA LEU A 271 -6.74 -12.52 9.47
C LEU A 271 -5.86 -11.45 10.12
N VAL A 272 -6.48 -10.40 10.68
CA VAL A 272 -5.74 -9.30 11.31
C VAL A 272 -5.00 -9.78 12.56
N ASP A 273 -5.60 -10.64 13.37
CA ASP A 273 -4.95 -11.22 14.55
C ASP A 273 -3.75 -12.09 14.15
N TYR A 274 -3.89 -12.93 13.12
CA TYR A 274 -2.76 -13.69 12.58
C TYR A 274 -1.62 -12.78 12.11
N LEU A 275 -1.93 -11.71 11.37
CA LEU A 275 -0.91 -10.78 10.90
C LEU A 275 -0.25 -9.99 12.04
N ARG A 276 -0.98 -9.66 13.12
CA ARG A 276 -0.39 -9.00 14.30
C ARG A 276 0.69 -9.84 14.97
N GLU A 277 0.59 -11.16 14.89
CA GLU A 277 1.57 -12.10 15.47
C GLU A 277 2.70 -12.45 14.50
N THR A 278 2.47 -12.37 13.19
CA THR A 278 3.38 -12.95 12.18
C THR A 278 4.00 -11.95 11.23
N ALA A 279 3.45 -10.74 11.08
CA ALA A 279 3.95 -9.76 10.12
C ALA A 279 5.23 -9.07 10.63
N PRO A 280 6.41 -9.35 10.06
CA PRO A 280 7.68 -8.84 10.60
C PRO A 280 7.78 -7.31 10.51
N PHE A 281 7.16 -6.72 9.49
CA PHE A 281 7.08 -5.26 9.29
C PHE A 281 6.13 -4.54 10.25
N TYR A 282 5.40 -5.30 11.08
CA TYR A 282 4.56 -4.79 12.16
C TYR A 282 5.15 -5.14 13.53
N VAL A 283 5.45 -6.42 13.76
CA VAL A 283 5.88 -6.95 15.08
C VAL A 283 7.18 -6.29 15.53
N TYR A 284 8.19 -6.24 14.65
CA TYR A 284 9.55 -5.80 15.01
C TYR A 284 9.87 -4.38 14.53
N SER A 285 8.84 -3.56 14.31
CA SER A 285 8.97 -2.19 13.84
C SER A 285 8.26 -1.22 14.79
N ASN A 286 8.85 -0.04 15.00
CA ASN A 286 8.15 1.02 15.69
C ASN A 286 6.95 1.48 14.84
N PRO A 287 5.78 1.74 15.44
CA PRO A 287 4.61 2.20 14.70
C PRO A 287 4.75 3.65 14.23
N ILE A 288 3.88 4.05 13.30
CA ILE A 288 3.70 5.46 12.91
C ILE A 288 3.23 6.29 14.09
N THR A 289 3.55 7.58 14.08
CA THR A 289 3.19 8.56 15.11
C THR A 289 2.01 9.42 14.68
#